data_AF-A0A943ZI58-F1
#
_entry.id   AF-A0A943ZI58-F1
#
_cell.length_a   1.000
_cell.length_b   1.000
_cell.length_c   1.000
_cell.angle_alpha   90.00
_cell.angle_beta   90.00
_cell.angle_gamma   90.00
#
_symmetry.space_group_name_H-M   'P 1'
#
loop_
_entity.id
_entity.type
_entity.pdbx_description
1 polymer ?
#
loop_
_entity_poly.entity_id
_entity_poly.type
_entity_poly.pdbx_seq_one_letter_code
_entity_poly.pdbx_strand_id
1 'polypeptide(L)'
;MKKLIIEAPSGLDPKYKLWAREAAGEMLSLFPEYKSSFQIEFDELCRHGQTEIDQAAFDRLPDDEFKRKFVRLSNGKYLVPYASEAWYLAQSSAENRANGIDAADMEKYGKLKAEGMLHRKSQDIVVSLLGSDIQPAFYGYGIEGLNAVISTPNCNDKEFFITIFMHEFGHILNATHERRPHTKDDPALGVHCTNDKCIMGESNYHDLTRERLERKRKNRPPFCDECIAAMREKLENMPGLTKAVAVSHANALPVLPHNDDNWKNGWRTHYRAVAARDKFTYHEDVKNPNFVAEITRNDGSKLNIEANNEYNLSLGAQTADGKDDIPAIKDFADVVAKATADNSVIEFASIRDDEFKARLLIACLEASPRMKTNKAPNITPAFLKNIDPKTKARLQKALTGNRQHGNGNTPQPRPNRPPHRPGSGNRRYTPGRQSGGRS
;
A
#
# COMPACT_ATOMS: atom_id res chain seq x y z
N MET A 1 -7.53 12.57 -1.85
CA MET A 1 -6.72 12.37 -0.62
C MET A 1 -7.32 11.18 0.11
N LYS A 2 -6.48 10.22 0.53
CA LYS A 2 -6.90 9.06 1.30
C LYS A 2 -7.18 9.47 2.74
N LYS A 3 -8.16 8.87 3.41
CA LYS A 3 -8.40 9.15 4.83
C LYS A 3 -7.89 8.02 5.70
N LEU A 4 -7.40 8.42 6.87
CA LEU A 4 -7.20 7.58 8.03
C LEU A 4 -8.22 8.04 9.08
N ILE A 5 -9.28 7.28 9.23
CA ILE A 5 -10.42 7.62 10.09
C ILE A 5 -10.19 6.97 11.44
N ILE A 6 -10.17 7.77 12.49
CA ILE A 6 -10.12 7.30 13.88
C ILE A 6 -11.52 7.43 14.46
N GLU A 7 -12.19 6.30 14.64
CA GLU A 7 -13.52 6.26 15.25
C GLU A 7 -13.40 6.12 16.76
N ALA A 8 -14.23 6.83 17.51
CA ALA A 8 -14.28 6.67 18.96
C ALA A 8 -15.69 6.93 19.51
N PRO A 9 -16.13 6.20 20.55
CA PRO A 9 -17.44 6.41 21.13
C PRO A 9 -17.54 7.77 21.82
N SER A 10 -18.75 8.32 21.84
CA SER A 10 -19.10 9.47 22.66
C SER A 10 -18.79 9.18 24.13
N GLY A 11 -18.03 10.08 24.78
CA GLY A 11 -17.59 9.93 26.17
C GLY A 11 -16.24 9.23 26.37
N LEU A 12 -15.55 8.78 25.30
CA LEU A 12 -14.17 8.32 25.43
C LEU A 12 -13.27 9.46 25.92
N ASP A 13 -12.36 9.17 26.86
CA ASP A 13 -11.37 10.14 27.36
C ASP A 13 -10.62 10.79 26.17
N PRO A 14 -10.65 12.13 26.03
CA PRO A 14 -10.04 12.84 24.91
C PRO A 14 -8.56 12.52 24.67
N LYS A 15 -7.83 12.07 25.71
CA LYS A 15 -6.41 11.70 25.58
C LYS A 15 -6.21 10.60 24.54
N TYR A 16 -7.13 9.65 24.41
CA TYR A 16 -7.00 8.55 23.46
C TYR A 16 -7.11 9.02 22.00
N LYS A 17 -7.96 10.02 21.73
CA LYS A 17 -8.03 10.66 20.40
C LYS A 17 -6.73 11.39 20.07
N LEU A 18 -6.15 12.09 21.05
CA LEU A 18 -4.86 12.77 20.90
C LEU A 18 -3.73 11.76 20.62
N TRP A 19 -3.62 10.71 21.44
CA TRP A 19 -2.60 9.67 21.29
C TRP A 19 -2.74 8.90 19.97
N ALA A 20 -3.97 8.64 19.51
CA ALA A 20 -4.22 8.02 18.22
C ALA A 20 -3.77 8.92 17.05
N ARG A 21 -3.97 10.24 17.16
CA ARG A 21 -3.43 11.20 16.18
C ARG A 21 -1.90 11.16 16.14
N GLU A 22 -1.26 11.14 17.30
CA GLU A 22 0.21 11.05 17.42
C GLU A 22 0.71 9.73 16.82
N ALA A 23 0.08 8.60 17.17
CA ALA A 23 0.43 7.28 16.65
C ALA A 23 0.31 7.20 15.12
N ALA A 24 -0.80 7.70 14.56
CA ALA A 24 -1.00 7.77 13.12
C ALA A 24 0.05 8.67 12.45
N GLY A 25 0.39 9.80 13.07
CA GLY A 25 1.45 10.69 12.58
C GLY A 25 2.84 10.03 12.58
N GLU A 26 3.18 9.29 13.65
CA GLU A 26 4.42 8.50 13.73
C GLU A 26 4.44 7.41 12.66
N MET A 27 3.35 6.68 12.51
CA MET A 27 3.21 5.61 11.52
C MET A 27 3.37 6.12 10.08
N LEU A 28 2.67 7.19 9.71
CA LEU A 28 2.78 7.79 8.37
C LEU A 28 4.15 8.42 8.10
N SER A 29 4.88 8.83 9.14
CA SER A 29 6.23 9.37 8.99
C SER A 29 7.27 8.30 8.61
N LEU A 30 6.93 7.01 8.71
CA LEU A 30 7.75 5.91 8.17
C LEU A 30 7.73 5.85 6.65
N PHE A 31 6.71 6.46 6.03
CA PHE A 31 6.51 6.51 4.58
C PHE A 31 6.33 7.97 4.13
N PRO A 32 7.38 8.81 4.22
CA PRO A 32 7.30 10.23 3.89
C PRO A 32 6.72 10.49 2.49
N GLU A 33 6.96 9.57 1.55
CA GLU A 33 6.44 9.60 0.18
C GLU A 33 4.90 9.53 0.09
N TYR A 34 4.21 8.94 1.08
CA TYR A 34 2.74 8.86 1.12
C TYR A 34 2.11 9.79 2.15
N LYS A 35 2.91 10.41 3.03
CA LYS A 35 2.42 11.19 4.17
C LYS A 35 1.42 12.29 3.77
N SER A 36 1.68 13.01 2.69
CA SER A 36 0.78 14.07 2.17
C SER A 36 -0.45 13.54 1.45
N SER A 37 -0.50 12.24 1.15
CA SER A 37 -1.65 11.59 0.51
C SER A 37 -2.72 11.20 1.53
N PHE A 38 -2.43 11.29 2.83
CA PHE A 38 -3.35 10.96 3.91
C PHE A 38 -3.87 12.20 4.65
N GLN A 39 -5.16 12.16 4.98
CA GLN A 39 -5.81 13.05 5.94
C GLN A 39 -6.25 12.25 7.16
N ILE A 40 -5.91 12.71 8.37
CA ILE A 40 -6.40 12.09 9.61
C ILE A 40 -7.73 12.75 9.98
N GLU A 41 -8.78 11.95 10.07
CA GLU A 41 -10.12 12.39 10.46
C GLU A 41 -10.59 11.65 11.71
N PHE A 42 -11.54 12.26 12.42
CA PHE A 42 -12.15 11.67 13.62
C PHE A 42 -13.64 11.54 13.36
N ASP A 43 -14.20 10.38 13.70
CA ASP A 43 -15.62 10.10 13.57
C ASP A 43 -16.19 9.48 14.86
N GLU A 44 -17.51 9.52 15.00
CA GLU A 44 -18.22 8.88 16.09
C GLU A 44 -18.40 7.37 15.82
N LEU A 45 -17.94 6.55 16.75
CA LEU A 45 -18.14 5.09 16.65
C LEU A 45 -19.63 4.73 16.81
N CYS A 46 -20.30 4.42 15.70
CA CYS A 46 -21.69 3.96 15.70
C CYS A 46 -21.77 2.44 15.97
N ARG A 47 -22.17 2.03 17.18
CA ARG A 47 -22.45 0.61 17.47
C ARG A 47 -23.83 0.21 16.92
N HIS A 48 -23.91 -0.91 16.21
CA HIS A 48 -25.19 -1.55 15.88
C HIS A 48 -25.64 -2.41 17.07
N GLY A 49 -26.75 -2.02 17.72
CA GLY A 49 -27.12 -2.50 19.06
C GLY A 49 -27.88 -3.83 19.16
N GLN A 50 -28.10 -4.57 18.06
CA GLN A 50 -28.83 -5.83 18.10
C GLN A 50 -27.87 -7.02 18.23
N THR A 51 -27.99 -7.78 19.32
CA THR A 51 -27.23 -9.03 19.56
C THR A 51 -27.85 -10.24 18.86
N GLU A 52 -29.13 -10.16 18.53
CA GLU A 52 -29.91 -11.19 17.84
C GLU A 52 -30.87 -10.53 16.85
N ILE A 53 -31.15 -11.22 15.73
CA ILE A 53 -32.18 -10.86 14.75
C ILE A 53 -33.11 -12.06 14.51
N ASP A 54 -34.36 -11.79 14.15
CA ASP A 54 -35.33 -12.84 13.80
C ASP A 54 -35.14 -13.35 12.35
N GLN A 55 -35.88 -14.40 11.98
CA GLN A 55 -35.85 -14.97 10.63
C GLN A 55 -36.17 -13.92 9.55
N ALA A 56 -37.14 -13.04 9.78
CA ALA A 56 -37.57 -12.05 8.80
C ALA A 56 -36.51 -10.95 8.58
N ALA A 57 -35.75 -10.60 9.62
CA ALA A 57 -34.60 -9.69 9.52
C ALA A 57 -33.39 -10.39 8.88
N PHE A 58 -33.17 -11.67 9.18
CA PHE A 58 -32.14 -12.49 8.54
C PHE A 58 -32.40 -12.67 7.03
N ASP A 59 -33.65 -12.91 6.63
CA ASP A 59 -34.02 -13.10 5.22
C ASP A 59 -33.80 -11.83 4.38
N ARG A 60 -33.93 -10.65 5.02
CA ARG A 60 -33.70 -9.33 4.43
C ARG A 60 -32.22 -8.94 4.30
N LEU A 61 -31.29 -9.77 4.76
CA LEU A 61 -29.86 -9.54 4.59
C LEU A 61 -29.46 -9.58 3.10
N PRO A 62 -28.48 -8.75 2.68
CA PRO A 62 -28.19 -8.44 1.27
C PRO A 62 -27.82 -9.65 0.40
N ASP A 63 -27.14 -10.66 0.93
CA ASP A 63 -26.69 -11.83 0.18
C ASP A 63 -26.35 -13.03 1.07
N ASP A 64 -26.22 -14.21 0.46
CA ASP A 64 -25.94 -15.47 1.15
C ASP A 64 -24.54 -15.53 1.78
N GLU A 65 -23.56 -14.80 1.21
CA GLU A 65 -22.22 -14.70 1.79
C GLU A 65 -22.25 -13.96 3.12
N PHE A 66 -23.04 -12.90 3.19
CA PHE A 66 -23.26 -12.13 4.39
C PHE A 66 -24.11 -12.89 5.41
N LYS A 67 -25.13 -13.64 4.96
CA LYS A 67 -25.95 -14.51 5.81
C LYS A 67 -25.15 -15.61 6.49
N ARG A 68 -24.14 -16.18 5.82
CA ARG A 68 -23.21 -17.19 6.40
C ARG A 68 -22.44 -16.68 7.63
N LYS A 69 -22.42 -15.37 7.85
CA LYS A 69 -21.76 -14.74 9.00
C LYS A 69 -22.58 -14.76 10.28
N PHE A 70 -23.83 -15.23 10.29
CA PHE A 70 -24.71 -15.29 11.46
C PHE A 70 -24.84 -16.73 11.98
N VAL A 71 -25.09 -16.89 13.29
CA VAL A 71 -25.25 -18.22 13.91
C VAL A 71 -26.72 -18.43 14.26
N ARG A 72 -27.33 -19.50 13.76
CA ARG A 72 -28.70 -19.85 14.14
C ARG A 72 -28.70 -20.42 15.56
N LEU A 73 -29.47 -19.78 16.45
CA LEU A 73 -29.62 -20.17 17.84
C LEU A 73 -30.74 -21.20 18.01
N SER A 74 -30.70 -21.95 19.12
CA SER A 74 -31.71 -22.96 19.46
C SER A 74 -33.12 -22.40 19.62
N ASN A 75 -33.24 -21.10 19.95
CA ASN A 75 -34.50 -20.38 20.05
C ASN A 75 -35.09 -19.96 18.68
N GLY A 76 -34.46 -20.35 17.57
CA GLY A 76 -34.90 -20.04 16.21
C GLY A 76 -34.49 -18.67 15.68
N LYS A 77 -33.85 -17.83 16.49
CA LYS A 77 -33.26 -16.54 16.06
C LYS A 77 -31.84 -16.71 15.51
N TYR A 78 -31.29 -15.64 14.98
CA TYR A 78 -29.92 -15.57 14.49
C TYR A 78 -29.10 -14.62 15.36
N LEU A 79 -28.01 -15.14 15.92
CA LEU A 79 -26.99 -14.35 16.60
C LEU A 79 -26.37 -13.37 15.61
N VAL A 80 -26.24 -12.12 16.02
CA VAL A 80 -25.45 -11.09 15.34
C VAL A 80 -24.01 -11.17 15.88
N PRO A 81 -23.07 -11.80 15.17
CA PRO A 81 -21.89 -12.31 15.86
C PRO A 81 -20.89 -11.26 16.34
N TYR A 82 -20.92 -10.08 15.74
CA TYR A 82 -20.14 -8.93 16.20
C TYR A 82 -20.74 -8.24 17.44
N ALA A 83 -22.03 -8.40 17.68
CA ALA A 83 -22.76 -7.71 18.75
C ALA A 83 -22.91 -8.59 20.00
N SER A 84 -22.83 -9.91 19.87
CA SER A 84 -23.01 -10.85 20.99
C SER A 84 -21.69 -11.37 21.56
N GLU A 85 -20.89 -10.46 22.12
CA GLU A 85 -19.64 -10.75 22.84
C GLU A 85 -19.84 -11.80 23.94
N ALA A 86 -20.95 -11.70 24.69
CA ALA A 86 -21.28 -12.64 25.75
C ALA A 86 -21.44 -14.09 25.27
N TRP A 87 -21.97 -14.32 24.06
CA TRP A 87 -22.11 -15.66 23.50
C TRP A 87 -20.75 -16.26 23.16
N TYR A 88 -19.87 -15.50 22.50
CA TYR A 88 -18.52 -15.95 22.19
C TYR A 88 -17.71 -16.25 23.46
N LEU A 89 -17.88 -15.44 24.51
CA LEU A 89 -17.23 -15.68 25.81
C LEU A 89 -17.77 -16.91 26.52
N ALA A 90 -19.08 -17.15 26.47
CA ALA A 90 -19.65 -18.38 27.00
C ALA A 90 -19.07 -19.61 26.29
N GLN A 91 -19.02 -19.58 24.95
CA GLN A 91 -18.47 -20.69 24.13
C GLN A 91 -16.97 -20.91 24.35
N SER A 92 -16.20 -19.84 24.59
CA SER A 92 -14.76 -19.91 24.91
C SER A 92 -14.46 -20.05 26.41
N SER A 93 -15.45 -20.34 27.26
CA SER A 93 -15.24 -20.49 28.70
C SER A 93 -14.39 -21.72 29.04
N ALA A 94 -13.70 -21.66 30.19
CA ALA A 94 -12.92 -22.80 30.70
C ALA A 94 -13.78 -24.05 30.92
N GLU A 95 -15.05 -23.86 31.27
CA GLU A 95 -16.05 -24.92 31.45
C GLU A 95 -16.38 -25.61 30.12
N ASN A 96 -16.60 -24.85 29.04
CA ASN A 96 -16.85 -25.43 27.72
C ASN A 96 -15.61 -26.13 27.14
N ARG A 97 -14.40 -25.59 27.39
CA ARG A 97 -13.14 -26.28 27.06
C ARG A 97 -13.00 -27.61 27.80
N ALA A 98 -13.36 -27.65 29.08
CA ALA A 98 -13.35 -28.88 29.88
C ALA A 98 -14.38 -29.92 29.39
N ASN A 99 -15.46 -29.46 28.74
CA ASN A 99 -16.50 -30.31 28.15
C ASN A 99 -16.21 -30.74 26.70
N GLY A 100 -14.99 -30.48 26.18
CA GLY A 100 -14.60 -30.86 24.82
C GLY A 100 -15.33 -30.10 23.72
N ILE A 101 -15.94 -28.95 24.05
CA ILE A 101 -16.51 -28.03 23.07
C ILE A 101 -15.36 -27.17 22.54
N ASP A 102 -15.13 -27.21 21.22
CA ASP A 102 -14.12 -26.38 20.57
C ASP A 102 -14.32 -24.91 20.98
N ALA A 103 -13.23 -24.28 21.44
CA ALA A 103 -13.27 -22.89 21.84
C ALA A 103 -13.76 -22.02 20.67
N ALA A 104 -14.59 -21.02 20.97
CA ALA A 104 -15.08 -20.10 19.95
C ALA A 104 -13.90 -19.50 19.16
N ASP A 105 -14.02 -19.48 17.84
CA ASP A 105 -13.01 -18.92 16.94
C ASP A 105 -12.92 -17.39 17.16
N MET A 106 -11.94 -17.00 17.98
CA MET A 106 -11.74 -15.60 18.40
C MET A 106 -11.18 -14.73 17.28
N GLU A 107 -10.43 -15.31 16.33
CA GLU A 107 -10.04 -14.65 15.08
C GLU A 107 -11.29 -14.31 14.25
N LYS A 108 -12.21 -15.26 14.10
CA LYS A 108 -13.50 -15.02 13.44
C LYS A 108 -14.34 -13.99 14.18
N TYR A 109 -14.36 -13.99 15.51
CA TYR A 109 -15.05 -12.95 16.29
C TYR A 109 -14.44 -11.57 16.08
N GLY A 110 -13.11 -11.42 16.17
CA GLY A 110 -12.40 -10.16 15.91
C GLY A 110 -12.66 -9.65 14.49
N LYS A 111 -12.63 -10.56 13.51
CA LYS A 111 -13.00 -10.27 12.11
C LYS A 111 -14.43 -9.79 11.96
N LEU A 112 -15.40 -10.47 12.58
CA LEU A 112 -16.80 -10.07 12.54
C LEU A 112 -17.01 -8.72 13.24
N LYS A 113 -16.35 -8.47 14.37
CA LYS A 113 -16.40 -7.20 15.11
C LYS A 113 -15.87 -6.03 14.26
N ALA A 114 -14.73 -6.21 13.62
CA ALA A 114 -14.19 -5.23 12.67
C ALA A 114 -15.12 -5.04 11.46
N GLU A 115 -15.67 -6.12 10.90
CA GLU A 115 -16.60 -6.07 9.75
C GLU A 115 -17.98 -5.45 10.08
N GLY A 116 -18.44 -5.57 11.33
CA GLY A 116 -19.69 -5.01 11.83
C GLY A 116 -19.59 -3.53 12.20
N MET A 117 -18.37 -3.04 12.48
CA MET A 117 -18.04 -1.63 12.67
C MET A 117 -17.78 -0.91 11.33
N LEU A 118 -17.91 -1.60 10.18
CA LEU A 118 -17.64 -1.01 8.87
C LEU A 118 -18.68 0.02 8.42
N HIS A 119 -18.20 1.21 8.07
CA HIS A 119 -18.76 1.97 6.96
C HIS A 119 -18.39 1.29 5.62
N ARG A 120 -19.22 0.35 5.15
CA ARG A 120 -19.01 -0.53 3.96
C ARG A 120 -18.75 0.11 2.59
N LYS A 121 -18.48 1.40 2.51
CA LYS A 121 -18.29 2.10 1.23
C LYS A 121 -17.00 2.88 1.11
N SER A 122 -16.14 2.91 2.13
CA SER A 122 -14.89 3.66 2.02
C SER A 122 -13.71 2.77 1.63
N GLN A 123 -12.89 3.28 0.70
CA GLN A 123 -11.56 2.72 0.46
C GLN A 123 -10.58 3.13 1.58
N ASP A 124 -10.96 4.03 2.48
CA ASP A 124 -10.13 4.60 3.55
C ASP A 124 -9.72 3.57 4.62
N ILE A 125 -8.68 3.92 5.38
CA ILE A 125 -8.22 3.10 6.52
C ILE A 125 -8.98 3.55 7.77
N VAL A 126 -9.57 2.61 8.52
CA VAL A 126 -10.28 2.93 9.76
C VAL A 126 -9.63 2.24 10.96
N VAL A 127 -9.46 2.98 12.05
CA VAL A 127 -9.06 2.48 13.36
C VAL A 127 -10.11 2.86 14.40
N SER A 128 -10.80 1.88 14.96
CA SER A 128 -11.88 2.08 15.92
C SER A 128 -11.37 1.92 17.35
N LEU A 129 -11.49 2.96 18.16
CA LEU A 129 -11.15 2.95 19.59
C LEU A 129 -12.37 2.51 20.40
N LEU A 130 -12.18 1.55 21.30
CA LEU A 130 -13.22 1.07 22.22
C LEU A 130 -12.97 1.59 23.62
N GLY A 131 -14.01 2.13 24.27
CA GLY A 131 -14.03 2.41 25.71
C GLY A 131 -14.27 1.17 26.58
N SER A 132 -14.08 -0.03 26.03
CA SER A 132 -14.31 -1.31 26.70
C SER A 132 -13.22 -2.30 26.34
N ASP A 133 -12.97 -3.27 27.21
CA ASP A 133 -12.04 -4.38 26.96
C ASP A 133 -12.49 -5.19 25.73
N ILE A 134 -11.53 -5.71 24.98
CA ILE A 134 -11.78 -6.78 24.01
C ILE A 134 -11.45 -8.09 24.73
N GLN A 135 -12.46 -8.94 24.92
CA GLN A 135 -12.25 -10.20 25.62
C GLN A 135 -11.76 -11.33 24.69
N PRO A 136 -10.97 -12.30 25.17
CA PRO A 136 -10.32 -12.37 26.48
C PRO A 136 -9.00 -11.58 26.48
N ALA A 137 -9.04 -10.32 26.93
CA ALA A 137 -7.89 -9.43 27.16
C ALA A 137 -6.99 -9.09 25.95
N PHE A 138 -7.55 -8.88 24.76
CA PHE A 138 -6.82 -8.29 23.64
C PHE A 138 -6.75 -6.76 23.77
N TYR A 139 -5.58 -6.19 23.49
CA TYR A 139 -5.41 -4.73 23.39
C TYR A 139 -5.88 -4.18 22.05
N GLY A 140 -5.87 -5.00 21.01
CA GLY A 140 -6.37 -4.64 19.70
C GLY A 140 -6.44 -5.82 18.75
N TYR A 141 -6.98 -5.56 17.56
CA TYR A 141 -7.02 -6.51 16.45
C TYR A 141 -7.02 -5.75 15.12
N GLY A 142 -5.92 -5.83 14.38
CA GLY A 142 -5.74 -5.30 13.04
C GLY A 142 -5.93 -6.36 11.97
N ILE A 143 -6.64 -6.02 10.90
CA ILE A 143 -6.94 -6.95 9.81
C ILE A 143 -6.43 -6.38 8.48
N GLU A 144 -5.66 -7.19 7.77
CA GLU A 144 -5.09 -6.83 6.47
C GLU A 144 -6.15 -6.31 5.50
N GLY A 145 -5.93 -5.11 4.95
CA GLY A 145 -6.82 -4.52 3.94
C GLY A 145 -8.24 -4.17 4.43
N LEU A 146 -8.48 -4.28 5.74
CA LEU A 146 -9.72 -3.87 6.39
C LEU A 146 -9.39 -2.77 7.41
N ASN A 147 -9.57 -3.03 8.70
CA ASN A 147 -9.50 -2.03 9.77
C ASN A 147 -8.77 -2.60 11.00
N ALA A 148 -8.52 -1.73 11.98
CA ALA A 148 -8.13 -2.14 13.31
C ALA A 148 -9.14 -1.71 14.37
N VAL A 149 -9.24 -2.49 15.44
CA VAL A 149 -9.99 -2.15 16.65
C VAL A 149 -9.01 -2.13 17.81
N ILE A 150 -9.06 -1.11 18.68
CA ILE A 150 -8.14 -0.96 19.81
C ILE A 150 -8.93 -0.71 21.09
N SER A 151 -8.61 -1.47 22.13
CA SER A 151 -9.18 -1.31 23.47
C SER A 151 -8.39 -0.27 24.29
N THR A 152 -9.10 0.66 24.91
CA THR A 152 -8.50 1.75 25.69
C THR A 152 -8.47 1.58 27.21
N PRO A 153 -9.37 0.84 27.91
CA PRO A 153 -9.41 0.81 29.37
C PRO A 153 -8.13 0.36 30.08
N ASN A 154 -7.30 -0.46 29.42
CA ASN A 154 -6.02 -0.93 29.97
C ASN A 154 -4.80 -0.18 29.41
N CYS A 155 -5.03 0.84 28.58
CA CYS A 155 -3.98 1.69 28.02
C CYS A 155 -3.81 2.94 28.88
N ASN A 156 -3.11 2.85 30.01
CA ASN A 156 -2.87 3.99 30.90
C ASN A 156 -1.61 4.80 30.56
N ASP A 157 -0.76 4.25 29.70
CA ASP A 157 0.48 4.88 29.23
C ASP A 157 0.40 5.23 27.74
N LYS A 158 0.84 6.43 27.40
CA LYS A 158 0.78 6.94 26.02
C LYS A 158 1.64 6.11 25.08
N GLU A 159 2.87 5.82 25.49
CA GLU A 159 3.82 5.12 24.62
C GLU A 159 3.40 3.66 24.43
N PHE A 160 2.82 3.05 25.45
CA PHE A 160 2.19 1.74 25.36
C PHE A 160 1.02 1.74 24.36
N PHE A 161 0.11 2.72 24.45
CA PHE A 161 -0.99 2.89 23.50
C PHE A 161 -0.48 3.06 22.06
N ILE A 162 0.52 3.93 21.85
CA ILE A 162 1.10 4.15 20.51
C ILE A 162 1.71 2.85 19.96
N THR A 163 2.38 2.05 20.78
CA THR A 163 2.92 0.75 20.35
C THR A 163 1.82 -0.18 19.85
N ILE A 164 0.72 -0.32 20.61
CA ILE A 164 -0.43 -1.13 20.22
C ILE A 164 -1.02 -0.60 18.90
N PHE A 165 -1.26 0.71 18.83
CA PHE A 165 -1.79 1.32 17.61
C PHE A 165 -0.92 1.02 16.40
N MET A 166 0.39 1.23 16.49
CA MET A 166 1.31 0.99 15.37
C MET A 166 1.38 -0.49 15.00
N HIS A 167 1.32 -1.40 15.97
CA HIS A 167 1.28 -2.85 15.73
C HIS A 167 0.02 -3.25 14.95
N GLU A 168 -1.16 -2.88 15.44
CA GLU A 168 -2.42 -3.21 14.77
C GLU A 168 -2.53 -2.53 13.39
N PHE A 169 -1.98 -1.32 13.27
CA PHE A 169 -1.89 -0.64 11.98
C PHE A 169 -0.94 -1.36 11.01
N GLY A 170 0.14 -1.96 11.51
CA GLY A 170 1.04 -2.81 10.74
C GLY A 170 0.32 -4.00 10.11
N HIS A 171 -0.61 -4.63 10.83
CA HIS A 171 -1.46 -5.69 10.28
C HIS A 171 -2.34 -5.19 9.13
N ILE A 172 -2.97 -4.01 9.25
CA ILE A 172 -3.78 -3.40 8.17
C ILE A 172 -2.95 -3.26 6.88
N LEU A 173 -1.69 -2.85 7.02
CA LEU A 173 -0.76 -2.65 5.92
C LEU A 173 0.02 -3.90 5.50
N ASN A 174 -0.36 -5.09 5.97
CA ASN A 174 0.32 -6.35 5.61
C ASN A 174 1.82 -6.37 5.97
N ALA A 175 2.20 -5.85 7.13
CA ALA A 175 3.60 -5.84 7.58
C ALA A 175 4.23 -7.25 7.63
N THR A 176 3.42 -8.28 7.84
CA THR A 176 3.84 -9.69 7.92
C THR A 176 3.48 -10.46 6.64
N HIS A 177 3.77 -9.87 5.47
CA HIS A 177 3.58 -10.50 4.15
C HIS A 177 4.14 -11.93 4.08
N GLU A 178 3.51 -12.76 3.24
CA GLU A 178 3.74 -14.21 3.07
C GLU A 178 3.26 -15.11 4.21
N ARG A 179 2.38 -14.62 5.10
CA ARG A 179 1.83 -15.39 6.22
C ARG A 179 2.97 -16.10 6.96
N ARG A 180 4.02 -15.38 7.35
CA ARG A 180 5.12 -15.94 8.16
C ARG A 180 4.49 -16.81 9.23
N PRO A 181 4.56 -18.15 9.06
CA PRO A 181 3.57 -19.00 9.69
C PRO A 181 3.81 -18.94 11.20
N HIS A 182 2.70 -18.94 11.93
CA HIS A 182 2.62 -19.05 13.38
C HIS A 182 3.85 -19.72 13.97
N THR A 183 4.68 -18.98 14.69
CA THR A 183 5.81 -19.56 15.41
C THR A 183 6.04 -18.71 16.65
N LYS A 184 5.53 -19.13 17.82
CA LYS A 184 6.16 -20.27 18.51
C LYS A 184 5.24 -21.11 19.41
N ASP A 185 4.16 -20.54 19.96
CA ASP A 185 3.48 -21.15 21.13
C ASP A 185 1.93 -21.08 21.13
N ASP A 186 1.25 -20.22 20.35
CA ASP A 186 -0.23 -20.16 20.32
C ASP A 186 -0.82 -19.73 18.96
N PRO A 187 -1.53 -20.63 18.23
CA PRO A 187 -2.21 -20.29 16.98
C PRO A 187 -3.31 -19.22 17.14
N ALA A 188 -3.80 -18.94 18.35
CA ALA A 188 -4.83 -17.94 18.60
C ALA A 188 -4.32 -16.48 18.56
N LEU A 189 -3.01 -16.25 18.52
CA LEU A 189 -2.41 -14.91 18.54
C LEU A 189 -2.31 -14.25 17.15
N GLY A 190 -2.60 -14.95 16.05
CA GLY A 190 -2.52 -14.38 14.70
C GLY A 190 -1.10 -14.40 14.10
N VAL A 191 -0.88 -13.62 13.04
CA VAL A 191 0.37 -13.63 12.25
C VAL A 191 1.33 -12.55 12.75
N HIS A 192 2.57 -12.93 13.08
CA HIS A 192 3.57 -12.02 13.64
C HIS A 192 4.90 -12.08 12.89
N CYS A 193 5.74 -11.06 13.10
CA CYS A 193 7.11 -11.04 12.63
C CYS A 193 7.99 -11.89 13.54
N THR A 194 8.85 -12.72 12.96
CA THR A 194 9.82 -13.54 13.72
C THR A 194 11.03 -12.75 14.23
N ASN A 195 11.15 -11.47 13.88
CA ASN A 195 12.21 -10.59 14.37
C ASN A 195 11.82 -10.05 15.75
N ASP A 196 12.53 -10.50 16.78
CA ASP A 196 12.34 -10.16 18.20
C ASP A 196 12.49 -8.67 18.54
N LYS A 197 13.13 -7.91 17.64
CA LYS A 197 13.29 -6.46 17.78
C LYS A 197 12.27 -5.67 16.96
N CYS A 198 11.39 -6.33 16.20
CA CYS A 198 10.33 -5.66 15.44
C CYS A 198 9.10 -5.49 16.33
N ILE A 199 8.43 -4.34 16.26
CA ILE A 199 7.16 -4.17 17.00
C ILE A 199 6.05 -5.11 16.54
N MET A 200 6.18 -5.75 15.37
CA MET A 200 5.28 -6.81 14.90
C MET A 200 5.61 -8.18 15.50
N GLY A 201 6.54 -8.27 16.44
CA GLY A 201 6.94 -9.53 17.08
C GLY A 201 5.86 -10.15 17.97
N GLU A 202 5.93 -11.46 18.16
CA GLU A 202 5.10 -12.21 19.12
C GLU A 202 5.70 -12.03 20.53
N SER A 203 5.53 -10.85 21.11
CA SER A 203 5.96 -10.52 22.47
C SER A 203 4.90 -9.69 23.16
N ASN A 204 4.90 -9.65 24.50
CA ASN A 204 3.96 -8.80 25.22
C ASN A 204 4.20 -7.32 24.86
N TYR A 205 3.13 -6.52 24.87
CA TYR A 205 3.19 -5.12 24.45
C TYR A 205 4.11 -4.25 25.32
N HIS A 206 4.42 -4.63 26.56
CA HIS A 206 5.36 -3.88 27.40
C HIS A 206 6.80 -4.01 26.87
N ASP A 207 7.20 -5.21 26.47
CA ASP A 207 8.51 -5.46 25.89
C ASP A 207 8.63 -4.80 24.50
N LEU A 208 7.58 -4.92 23.68
CA LEU A 208 7.52 -4.22 22.38
C LEU A 208 7.62 -2.70 22.55
N THR A 209 6.97 -2.14 23.58
CA THR A 209 7.04 -0.70 23.88
C THR A 209 8.45 -0.28 24.28
N ARG A 210 9.12 -1.08 25.12
CA ARG A 210 10.51 -0.81 25.51
C ARG A 210 11.45 -0.82 24.29
N GLU A 211 11.32 -1.81 23.41
CA GLU A 211 12.10 -1.89 22.17
C GLU A 211 11.81 -0.71 21.22
N ARG A 212 10.53 -0.35 21.03
CA ARG A 212 10.13 0.82 20.23
C ARG A 212 10.81 2.10 20.73
N LEU A 213 10.77 2.34 22.04
CA LEU A 213 11.36 3.53 22.65
C LEU A 213 12.89 3.53 22.54
N GLU A 214 13.54 2.39 22.71
CA GLU A 214 14.99 2.27 22.52
C GLU A 214 15.39 2.59 21.07
N ARG A 215 14.64 2.08 20.09
CA ARG A 215 14.85 2.38 18.66
C ARG A 215 14.59 3.85 18.34
N LYS A 216 13.52 4.44 18.87
CA LYS A 216 13.20 5.86 18.74
C LYS A 216 14.36 6.74 19.23
N ARG A 217 14.92 6.42 20.40
CA ARG A 217 16.12 7.12 20.94
C ARG A 217 17.34 7.02 20.02
N LYS A 218 17.48 5.92 19.28
CA LYS A 218 18.58 5.67 18.32
C LYS A 218 18.25 6.16 16.90
N ASN A 219 17.13 6.87 16.70
CA ASN A 219 16.64 7.29 15.39
C ASN A 219 16.49 6.13 14.40
N ARG A 220 15.95 4.99 14.87
CA ARG A 220 15.68 3.80 14.07
C ARG A 220 14.17 3.53 14.00
N PRO A 221 13.66 3.02 12.86
CA PRO A 221 12.25 2.67 12.75
C PRO A 221 11.88 1.54 13.71
N PRO A 222 10.64 1.49 14.21
CA PRO A 222 10.19 0.47 15.15
C PRO A 222 9.95 -0.89 14.49
N PHE A 223 9.75 -0.91 13.18
CA PHE A 223 9.63 -2.12 12.38
C PHE A 223 11.00 -2.56 11.84
N CYS A 224 11.14 -3.83 11.44
CA CYS A 224 12.28 -4.28 10.65
C CYS A 224 12.13 -3.86 9.18
N ASP A 225 13.25 -3.89 8.42
CA ASP A 225 13.28 -3.46 7.02
C ASP A 225 12.31 -4.24 6.13
N GLU A 226 12.14 -5.54 6.40
CA GLU A 226 11.21 -6.40 5.67
C GLU A 226 9.74 -6.01 5.91
N CYS A 227 9.36 -5.72 7.16
CA CYS A 227 8.01 -5.24 7.48
C CYS A 227 7.74 -3.85 6.87
N ILE A 228 8.74 -2.96 6.87
CA ILE A 228 8.64 -1.66 6.19
C ILE A 228 8.46 -1.84 4.69
N ALA A 229 9.23 -2.73 4.05
CA ALA A 229 9.10 -3.01 2.62
C ALA A 229 7.73 -3.57 2.26
N ALA A 230 7.21 -4.50 3.06
CA ALA A 230 5.87 -5.09 2.88
C ALA A 230 4.75 -4.05 2.97
N MET A 231 4.80 -3.21 4.01
CA MET A 231 3.84 -2.12 4.18
C MET A 231 3.92 -1.10 3.04
N ARG A 232 5.14 -0.80 2.57
CA ARG A 232 5.34 0.07 1.41
C ARG A 232 4.69 -0.53 0.15
N GLU A 233 4.90 -1.81 -0.11
CA GLU A 233 4.25 -2.50 -1.25
C GLU A 233 2.72 -2.45 -1.15
N LYS A 234 2.15 -2.64 0.06
CA LYS A 234 0.70 -2.53 0.26
C LYS A 234 0.20 -1.11 -0.02
N LEU A 235 0.91 -0.09 0.45
CA LEU A 235 0.59 1.32 0.21
C LEU A 235 0.69 1.67 -1.29
N GLU A 236 1.73 1.20 -1.99
CA GLU A 236 1.90 1.39 -3.43
C GLU A 236 0.71 0.89 -4.26
N ASN A 237 0.12 -0.22 -3.82
CA ASN A 237 -1.01 -0.86 -4.49
C ASN A 237 -2.38 -0.42 -3.92
N MET A 238 -2.41 0.51 -2.96
CA MET A 238 -3.65 0.94 -2.32
C MET A 238 -4.47 1.84 -3.25
N PRO A 239 -5.72 1.49 -3.57
CA PRO A 239 -6.59 2.33 -4.41
C PRO A 239 -6.73 3.74 -3.84
N GLY A 240 -6.60 4.76 -4.69
CA GLY A 240 -6.70 6.17 -4.29
C GLY A 240 -5.50 6.74 -3.54
N LEU A 241 -4.43 5.95 -3.32
CA LEU A 241 -3.18 6.42 -2.71
C LEU A 241 -2.15 6.85 -3.75
N THR A 242 -2.02 6.05 -4.81
CA THR A 242 -1.12 6.34 -5.93
C THR A 242 -1.81 7.30 -6.89
N LYS A 243 -1.38 8.56 -6.84
CA LYS A 243 -1.75 9.58 -7.81
C LYS A 243 -1.28 9.12 -9.19
N ALA A 244 -2.18 8.96 -10.15
CA ALA A 244 -1.81 8.66 -11.52
C ALA A 244 -1.96 9.93 -12.34
N VAL A 245 -0.91 10.37 -13.03
CA VAL A 245 -1.07 11.35 -14.09
C VAL A 245 -1.44 10.57 -15.34
N ALA A 246 -2.72 10.55 -15.67
CA ALA A 246 -3.23 10.06 -16.93
C ALA A 246 -2.79 11.01 -18.02
N VAL A 247 -1.95 10.53 -18.94
CA VAL A 247 -1.48 11.32 -20.08
C VAL A 247 -2.21 10.87 -21.34
N SER A 248 -2.79 11.82 -22.07
CA SER A 248 -3.53 11.57 -23.31
C SER A 248 -3.14 12.52 -24.45
N HIS A 249 -3.61 12.21 -25.65
CA HIS A 249 -3.47 13.03 -26.87
C HIS A 249 -4.75 13.86 -27.16
N ALA A 250 -5.77 13.80 -26.30
CA ALA A 250 -7.06 14.41 -26.61
C ALA A 250 -7.00 15.94 -26.43
N ASN A 251 -7.01 16.71 -27.51
CA ASN A 251 -7.28 18.14 -27.44
C ASN A 251 -8.76 18.29 -27.00
N ALA A 252 -9.01 19.05 -25.92
CA ALA A 252 -10.29 19.18 -25.22
C ALA A 252 -10.61 18.03 -24.26
N LEU A 253 -10.18 18.20 -23.00
CA LEU A 253 -10.61 17.36 -21.89
C LEU A 253 -11.97 17.86 -21.35
N PRO A 254 -12.91 16.96 -20.99
CA PRO A 254 -14.17 17.40 -20.40
C PRO A 254 -13.91 18.14 -19.10
N VAL A 255 -14.58 19.28 -18.91
CA VAL A 255 -14.51 20.03 -17.65
C VAL A 255 -15.15 19.17 -16.55
N LEU A 256 -14.40 18.92 -15.48
CA LEU A 256 -14.90 18.23 -14.30
C LEU A 256 -15.30 19.26 -13.23
N PRO A 257 -16.34 18.99 -12.43
CA PRO A 257 -16.72 19.89 -11.34
C PRO A 257 -15.63 19.89 -10.26
N HIS A 258 -15.10 21.08 -9.95
CA HIS A 258 -14.11 21.29 -8.91
C HIS A 258 -14.58 22.40 -7.97
N ASN A 259 -14.30 22.24 -6.68
CA ASN A 259 -14.69 23.21 -5.66
C ASN A 259 -13.70 24.39 -5.53
N ASP A 260 -12.49 24.24 -6.07
CA ASP A 260 -11.40 25.22 -5.97
C ASP A 260 -10.41 25.03 -7.13
N ASP A 261 -9.91 26.13 -7.70
CA ASP A 261 -8.96 26.18 -8.81
C ASP A 261 -7.49 26.07 -8.36
N ASN A 262 -7.22 25.96 -7.06
CA ASN A 262 -5.86 25.87 -6.51
C ASN A 262 -5.01 24.73 -7.10
N TRP A 263 -5.62 23.66 -7.61
CA TRP A 263 -4.92 22.55 -8.27
C TRP A 263 -4.12 23.01 -9.51
N LYS A 264 -4.57 24.08 -10.21
CA LYS A 264 -3.89 24.63 -11.39
C LYS A 264 -2.49 25.16 -11.04
N ASN A 265 -2.27 25.60 -9.80
CA ASN A 265 -0.99 26.18 -9.36
C ASN A 265 0.19 25.20 -9.51
N GLY A 266 -0.06 23.90 -9.32
CA GLY A 266 0.98 22.87 -9.47
C GLY A 266 1.51 22.80 -10.91
N TRP A 267 0.61 22.77 -11.89
CA TRP A 267 0.97 22.74 -13.32
C TRP A 267 1.53 24.07 -13.80
N ARG A 268 0.93 25.19 -13.37
CA ARG A 268 1.38 26.55 -13.69
C ARG A 268 2.82 26.79 -13.25
N THR A 269 3.14 26.47 -12.00
CA THR A 269 4.50 26.66 -11.45
C THR A 269 5.50 25.79 -12.21
N HIS A 270 5.15 24.53 -12.46
CA HIS A 270 6.00 23.59 -13.20
C HIS A 270 6.31 24.07 -14.62
N TYR A 271 5.29 24.38 -15.41
CA TYR A 271 5.50 24.72 -16.83
C TYR A 271 6.08 26.12 -17.05
N ARG A 272 5.86 27.07 -16.13
CA ARG A 272 6.65 28.33 -16.11
C ARG A 272 8.13 28.06 -15.90
N ALA A 273 8.49 27.15 -14.99
CA ALA A 273 9.87 26.77 -14.76
C ALA A 273 10.49 26.03 -15.97
N VAL A 274 9.73 25.15 -16.62
CA VAL A 274 10.14 24.48 -17.87
C VAL A 274 10.44 25.50 -18.97
N ALA A 275 9.50 26.42 -19.25
CA ALA A 275 9.70 27.45 -20.26
C ALA A 275 10.89 28.35 -19.93
N ALA A 276 11.05 28.76 -18.68
CA ALA A 276 12.21 29.56 -18.24
C ALA A 276 13.54 28.83 -18.41
N ARG A 277 13.62 27.56 -18.00
CA ARG A 277 14.82 26.70 -18.16
C ARG A 277 15.26 26.62 -19.61
N ASP A 278 14.30 26.44 -20.52
CA ASP A 278 14.56 26.23 -21.94
C ASP A 278 14.57 27.53 -22.77
N LYS A 279 14.34 28.68 -22.12
CA LYS A 279 14.23 30.01 -22.76
C LYS A 279 13.14 30.06 -23.83
N PHE A 280 11.99 29.45 -23.54
CA PHE A 280 10.79 29.47 -24.37
C PHE A 280 9.76 30.46 -23.83
N THR A 281 8.78 30.80 -24.66
CA THR A 281 7.67 31.68 -24.25
C THR A 281 6.54 30.86 -23.66
N TYR A 282 6.08 31.22 -22.47
CA TYR A 282 4.94 30.59 -21.79
C TYR A 282 3.71 31.49 -21.87
N HIS A 283 2.58 30.93 -22.30
CA HIS A 283 1.28 31.58 -22.27
C HIS A 283 0.26 30.68 -21.57
N GLU A 284 -0.68 31.27 -20.83
CA GLU A 284 -1.71 30.54 -20.09
C GLU A 284 -3.05 31.24 -20.26
N ASP A 285 -4.10 30.49 -20.61
CA ASP A 285 -5.48 30.96 -20.55
C ASP A 285 -6.02 30.79 -19.12
N VAL A 286 -5.71 31.77 -18.28
CA VAL A 286 -6.11 31.77 -16.85
C VAL A 286 -7.62 31.82 -16.64
N LYS A 287 -8.40 32.17 -17.67
CA LYS A 287 -9.87 32.22 -17.58
C LYS A 287 -10.51 30.86 -17.90
N ASN A 288 -9.75 29.92 -18.43
CA ASN A 288 -10.25 28.61 -18.75
C ASN A 288 -10.59 27.83 -17.47
N PRO A 289 -11.73 27.10 -17.42
CA PRO A 289 -12.03 26.21 -16.30
C PRO A 289 -11.00 25.07 -16.17
N ASN A 290 -10.41 24.62 -17.27
CA ASN A 290 -9.26 23.71 -17.27
C ASN A 290 -7.95 24.51 -17.08
N PHE A 291 -6.86 23.84 -16.74
CA PHE A 291 -5.53 24.42 -16.91
C PHE A 291 -5.19 24.33 -18.39
N VAL A 292 -5.02 25.47 -19.07
CA VAL A 292 -4.66 25.53 -20.48
C VAL A 292 -3.46 26.43 -20.65
N ALA A 293 -2.36 25.86 -21.11
CA ALA A 293 -1.11 26.57 -21.35
C ALA A 293 -0.49 26.18 -22.70
N GLU A 294 0.25 27.12 -23.27
CA GLU A 294 1.05 26.95 -24.47
C GLU A 294 2.50 27.32 -24.16
N ILE A 295 3.44 26.50 -24.65
CA ILE A 295 4.86 26.86 -24.72
C ILE A 295 5.24 27.04 -26.19
N THR A 296 5.62 28.24 -26.58
CA THR A 296 6.14 28.55 -27.92
C THR A 296 7.66 28.47 -27.91
N ARG A 297 8.23 27.61 -28.76
CA ARG A 297 9.68 27.40 -28.92
C ARG A 297 10.28 28.44 -29.88
N ASN A 298 11.61 28.53 -29.88
CA ASN A 298 12.35 29.49 -30.71
C ASN A 298 12.20 29.26 -32.23
N ASP A 299 11.90 28.04 -32.64
CA ASP A 299 11.64 27.69 -34.04
C ASP A 299 10.19 27.97 -34.46
N GLY A 300 9.35 28.50 -33.56
CA GLY A 300 7.93 28.77 -33.78
C GLY A 300 7.02 27.56 -33.53
N SER A 301 7.55 26.37 -33.26
CA SER A 301 6.75 25.22 -32.85
C SER A 301 6.13 25.44 -31.46
N LYS A 302 5.02 24.76 -31.20
CA LYS A 302 4.23 24.93 -29.99
C LYS A 302 4.02 23.60 -29.27
N LEU A 303 3.97 23.67 -27.94
CA LEU A 303 3.49 22.59 -27.08
C LEU A 303 2.23 23.09 -26.37
N ASN A 304 1.12 22.41 -26.62
CA ASN A 304 -0.17 22.64 -25.98
C ASN A 304 -0.30 21.70 -24.79
N ILE A 305 -0.67 22.27 -23.65
CA ILE A 305 -0.77 21.57 -22.38
C ILE A 305 -2.15 21.87 -21.80
N GLU A 306 -2.98 20.85 -21.68
CA GLU A 306 -4.31 20.97 -21.11
C GLU A 306 -4.45 19.98 -19.96
N ALA A 307 -4.95 20.41 -18.81
CA ALA A 307 -5.34 19.49 -17.74
C ALA A 307 -6.73 19.85 -17.26
N ASN A 308 -7.57 18.85 -17.00
CA ASN A 308 -8.88 19.08 -16.38
C ASN A 308 -8.88 18.80 -14.88
N ASN A 309 -7.77 18.33 -14.30
CA ASN A 309 -7.48 18.27 -12.87
C ASN A 309 -5.97 18.03 -12.64
N GLU A 310 -5.54 17.85 -11.39
CA GLU A 310 -4.15 17.56 -11.02
C GLU A 310 -3.58 16.23 -11.56
N TYR A 311 -4.43 15.34 -12.07
CA TYR A 311 -4.12 13.96 -12.42
C TYR A 311 -4.43 13.57 -13.87
N ASN A 312 -4.95 14.48 -14.69
CA ASN A 312 -5.32 14.17 -16.06
C ASN A 312 -4.87 15.28 -16.98
N LEU A 313 -3.85 14.95 -17.77
CA LEU A 313 -3.10 15.84 -18.62
C LEU A 313 -3.23 15.38 -20.07
N SER A 314 -3.47 16.33 -20.95
CA SER A 314 -3.37 16.19 -22.39
C SER A 314 -2.20 17.01 -22.89
N LEU A 315 -1.44 16.41 -23.80
CA LEU A 315 -0.35 17.07 -24.50
C LEU A 315 -0.58 16.97 -26.01
N GLY A 316 -0.45 18.11 -26.68
CA GLY A 316 -0.39 18.20 -28.13
C GLY A 316 0.81 19.02 -28.56
N ALA A 317 1.39 18.74 -29.73
CA ALA A 317 2.41 19.61 -30.31
C ALA A 317 1.94 20.13 -31.66
N GLN A 318 2.46 21.29 -32.05
CA GLN A 318 2.29 21.82 -33.39
C GLN A 318 3.63 22.25 -33.94
N THR A 319 3.87 21.98 -35.22
CA THR A 319 5.01 22.50 -35.96
C THR A 319 4.88 24.02 -36.17
N ALA A 320 5.96 24.67 -36.62
CA ALA A 320 5.96 26.12 -36.85
C ALA A 320 4.94 26.58 -37.91
N ASP A 321 4.56 25.70 -38.85
CA ASP A 321 3.50 25.92 -39.83
C ASP A 321 2.09 25.55 -39.32
N GLY A 322 1.96 25.21 -38.03
CA GLY A 322 0.67 24.97 -37.36
C GLY A 322 0.06 23.59 -37.60
N LYS A 323 0.82 22.62 -38.13
CA LYS A 323 0.34 21.24 -38.27
C LYS A 323 0.47 20.50 -36.95
N ASP A 324 -0.51 19.64 -36.66
CA ASP A 324 -0.47 18.76 -35.50
C ASP A 324 0.73 17.81 -35.59
N ASP A 325 1.42 17.66 -34.47
CA ASP A 325 2.56 16.77 -34.28
C ASP A 325 2.47 16.11 -32.89
N ILE A 326 3.24 15.04 -32.71
CA ILE A 326 3.36 14.33 -31.45
C ILE A 326 4.41 15.05 -30.59
N PRO A 327 4.13 15.32 -29.30
CA PRO A 327 5.13 15.86 -28.39
C PRO A 327 6.46 15.08 -28.42
N ALA A 328 7.56 15.79 -28.23
CA ALA A 328 8.88 15.19 -28.19
C ALA A 328 9.07 14.41 -26.88
N ILE A 329 10.03 13.48 -26.86
CA ILE A 329 10.39 12.71 -25.65
C ILE A 329 10.73 13.64 -24.47
N LYS A 330 11.34 14.80 -24.76
CA LYS A 330 11.67 15.80 -23.72
C LYS A 330 10.42 16.42 -23.10
N ASP A 331 9.36 16.68 -23.88
CA ASP A 331 8.10 17.22 -23.36
C ASP A 331 7.44 16.20 -22.40
N PHE A 332 7.49 14.91 -22.75
CA PHE A 332 7.05 13.85 -21.84
C PHE A 332 7.98 13.69 -20.62
N ALA A 333 9.29 13.89 -20.78
CA ALA A 333 10.22 13.86 -19.65
C ALA A 333 9.92 14.97 -18.65
N ASP A 334 9.44 16.14 -19.09
CA ASP A 334 8.99 17.20 -18.20
C ASP A 334 7.70 16.82 -17.44
N VAL A 335 6.78 16.07 -18.05
CA VAL A 335 5.63 15.48 -17.33
C VAL A 335 6.09 14.46 -16.30
N VAL A 336 6.98 13.55 -16.70
CA VAL A 336 7.53 12.51 -15.83
C VAL A 336 8.24 13.15 -14.64
N ALA A 337 9.01 14.22 -14.84
CA ALA A 337 9.67 14.94 -13.76
C ALA A 337 8.67 15.51 -12.74
N LYS A 338 7.56 16.09 -13.20
CA LYS A 338 6.50 16.58 -12.30
C LYS A 338 5.84 15.45 -11.53
N ALA A 339 5.45 14.39 -12.25
CA ALA A 339 4.83 13.23 -11.64
C ALA A 339 5.76 12.57 -10.62
N THR A 340 7.07 12.49 -10.88
CA THR A 340 8.06 12.00 -9.90
C THR A 340 8.12 12.91 -8.67
N ALA A 341 8.14 14.24 -8.84
CA ALA A 341 8.13 15.19 -7.73
C ALA A 341 6.85 15.08 -6.87
N ASP A 342 5.73 14.71 -7.48
CA ASP A 342 4.45 14.51 -6.80
C ASP A 342 4.24 13.09 -6.26
N ASN A 343 5.27 12.23 -6.32
CA ASN A 343 5.19 10.80 -6.02
C ASN A 343 4.00 10.10 -6.74
N SER A 344 3.82 10.46 -8.00
CA SER A 344 2.77 9.94 -8.89
C SER A 344 3.33 8.89 -9.85
N VAL A 345 2.44 8.07 -10.40
CA VAL A 345 2.74 7.17 -11.53
C VAL A 345 2.23 7.78 -12.83
N ILE A 346 2.81 7.35 -13.96
CA ILE A 346 2.23 7.68 -15.27
C ILE A 346 1.21 6.62 -15.65
N GLU A 347 -0.03 7.01 -15.90
CA GLU A 347 -1.02 6.14 -16.51
C GLU A 347 -1.11 6.44 -18.02
N PHE A 348 -0.91 5.39 -18.82
CA PHE A 348 -1.20 5.43 -20.24
C PHE A 348 -2.71 5.34 -20.42
N ALA A 349 -3.35 6.50 -20.59
CA ALA A 349 -4.79 6.60 -20.82
C ALA A 349 -5.20 5.95 -22.16
N SER A 350 -6.41 6.21 -22.64
CA SER A 350 -6.86 5.78 -23.98
C SER A 350 -6.12 6.54 -25.10
N ILE A 351 -4.81 6.33 -25.20
CA ILE A 351 -3.95 6.81 -26.28
C ILE A 351 -4.12 5.86 -27.47
N ARG A 352 -4.50 6.37 -28.63
CA ARG A 352 -4.62 5.56 -29.84
C ARG A 352 -3.30 5.44 -30.59
N ASP A 353 -2.54 6.52 -30.65
CA ASP A 353 -1.31 6.63 -31.41
C ASP A 353 -0.13 5.87 -30.76
N ASP A 354 0.54 5.01 -31.53
CA ASP A 354 1.65 4.18 -31.04
C ASP A 354 2.95 4.97 -30.85
N GLU A 355 3.19 6.01 -31.65
CA GLU A 355 4.37 6.87 -31.55
C GLU A 355 4.28 7.74 -30.28
N PHE A 356 3.10 8.27 -29.96
CA PHE A 356 2.85 8.97 -28.71
C PHE A 356 3.13 8.07 -27.50
N LYS A 357 2.59 6.83 -27.51
CA LYS A 357 2.86 5.85 -26.44
C LYS A 357 4.36 5.54 -26.34
N ALA A 358 5.05 5.35 -27.47
CA ALA A 358 6.46 5.02 -27.46
C ALA A 358 7.31 6.14 -26.85
N ARG A 359 7.05 7.41 -27.22
CA ARG A 359 7.78 8.56 -26.68
C ARG A 359 7.54 8.78 -25.19
N LEU A 360 6.29 8.63 -24.72
CA LEU A 360 5.97 8.67 -23.28
C LEU A 360 6.64 7.53 -22.51
N LEU A 361 6.63 6.31 -23.07
CA LEU A 361 7.29 5.17 -22.44
C LEU A 361 8.80 5.39 -22.35
N ILE A 362 9.45 5.87 -23.40
CA ILE A 362 10.89 6.20 -23.35
C ILE A 362 11.17 7.19 -22.21
N ALA A 363 10.38 8.27 -22.09
CA ALA A 363 10.56 9.24 -21.01
C ALA A 363 10.43 8.59 -19.62
N CYS A 364 9.49 7.66 -19.45
CA CYS A 364 9.34 6.90 -18.19
C CYS A 364 10.53 5.97 -17.91
N LEU A 365 11.04 5.29 -18.95
CA LEU A 365 12.17 4.36 -18.86
C LEU A 365 13.49 5.07 -18.55
N GLU A 366 13.68 6.26 -19.12
CA GLU A 366 14.92 7.05 -19.00
C GLU A 366 14.97 7.93 -17.73
N ALA A 367 13.87 8.05 -16.99
CA ALA A 367 13.83 8.76 -15.73
C ALA A 367 14.72 8.10 -14.65
N SER A 368 15.19 8.91 -13.69
CA SER A 368 16.01 8.43 -12.57
C SER A 368 15.47 9.00 -11.23
N PRO A 369 14.89 8.17 -10.34
CA PRO A 369 14.63 6.74 -10.55
C PRO A 369 13.62 6.50 -11.67
N ARG A 370 13.64 5.30 -12.25
CA ARG A 370 12.74 4.92 -13.35
C ARG A 370 11.28 5.13 -12.93
N MET A 371 10.50 5.74 -13.81
CA MET A 371 9.12 6.07 -13.52
C MET A 371 8.24 4.81 -13.55
N LYS A 372 7.41 4.67 -12.52
CA LYS A 372 6.38 3.62 -12.46
C LYS A 372 5.24 3.97 -13.44
N THR A 373 4.76 2.96 -14.16
CA THR A 373 3.76 3.13 -15.22
C THR A 373 2.59 2.17 -15.04
N ASN A 374 1.37 2.66 -15.24
CA ASN A 374 0.17 1.86 -15.34
C ASN A 374 -0.31 1.77 -16.80
N LYS A 375 -0.80 0.60 -17.21
CA LYS A 375 -1.34 0.33 -18.56
C LYS A 375 -0.36 0.63 -19.71
N ALA A 376 0.95 0.59 -19.45
CA ALA A 376 1.97 0.77 -20.48
C ALA A 376 1.78 -0.24 -21.64
N PRO A 377 2.11 0.15 -22.89
CA PRO A 377 1.88 -0.72 -24.05
C PRO A 377 2.77 -1.97 -24.02
N ASN A 378 2.23 -3.09 -24.51
CA ASN A 378 3.02 -4.26 -24.82
C ASN A 378 3.86 -4.02 -26.09
N ILE A 379 5.18 -4.16 -25.97
CA ILE A 379 6.12 -3.89 -27.07
C ILE A 379 6.17 -5.10 -28.01
N THR A 380 5.18 -5.18 -28.90
CA THR A 380 5.08 -6.22 -29.93
C THR A 380 5.77 -5.81 -31.24
N PRO A 381 6.09 -6.75 -32.14
CA PRO A 381 6.58 -6.40 -33.48
C PRO A 381 5.64 -5.47 -34.26
N ALA A 382 4.33 -5.60 -34.05
CA ALA A 382 3.33 -4.72 -34.66
C ALA A 382 3.43 -3.29 -34.12
N PHE A 383 3.54 -3.12 -32.81
CA PHE A 383 3.78 -1.82 -32.18
C PHE A 383 5.06 -1.16 -32.72
N LEU A 384 6.16 -1.92 -32.79
CA LEU A 384 7.45 -1.44 -33.30
C LEU A 384 7.47 -1.13 -34.81
N LYS A 385 6.41 -1.47 -35.56
CA LYS A 385 6.26 -1.13 -36.98
C LYS A 385 5.59 0.24 -37.17
N ASN A 386 4.79 0.66 -36.19
CA ASN A 386 3.96 1.86 -36.26
C ASN A 386 4.65 3.12 -35.67
N ILE A 387 5.92 3.02 -35.29
CA ILE A 387 6.68 4.09 -34.63
C ILE A 387 7.88 4.51 -35.47
N ASP A 388 8.32 5.75 -35.30
CA ASP A 388 9.44 6.33 -36.04
C ASP A 388 10.74 5.53 -35.80
N PRO A 389 11.60 5.33 -36.83
CA PRO A 389 12.84 4.57 -36.67
C PRO A 389 13.77 5.08 -35.57
N LYS A 390 13.85 6.39 -35.34
CA LYS A 390 14.66 6.96 -34.25
C LYS A 390 14.04 6.67 -32.89
N THR A 391 12.72 6.82 -32.78
CA THR A 391 11.96 6.47 -31.57
C THR A 391 12.12 4.99 -31.24
N LYS A 392 12.00 4.12 -32.24
CA LYS A 392 12.22 2.67 -32.12
C LYS A 392 13.61 2.34 -31.57
N ALA A 393 14.67 2.90 -32.16
CA ALA A 393 16.03 2.66 -31.74
C ALA A 393 16.26 3.11 -30.28
N ARG A 394 15.72 4.27 -29.90
CA ARG A 394 15.82 4.79 -28.53
C ARG A 394 15.02 3.96 -27.53
N LEU A 395 13.80 3.53 -27.89
CA LEU A 395 13.00 2.62 -27.06
C LEU A 395 13.72 1.29 -26.81
N GLN A 396 14.31 0.70 -27.86
CA GLN A 396 15.10 -0.53 -27.72
C GLN A 396 16.32 -0.33 -26.81
N LYS A 397 16.99 0.82 -26.90
CA LYS A 397 18.10 1.18 -25.99
C LYS A 397 17.63 1.36 -24.55
N ALA A 398 16.53 2.07 -24.32
CA ALA A 398 15.97 2.30 -22.98
C ALA A 398 15.52 0.98 -22.32
N LEU A 399 15.00 0.04 -23.11
CA LEU A 399 14.65 -1.31 -22.65
C LEU A 399 15.88 -2.16 -22.29
N THR A 400 17.01 -2.01 -23.00
CA THR A 400 18.23 -2.81 -22.78
C THR A 400 19.18 -2.24 -21.73
N GLY A 401 19.23 -0.91 -21.54
CA GLY A 401 19.92 -0.27 -20.41
C GLY A 401 19.44 -0.77 -19.04
N ASN A 402 18.26 -1.38 -19.03
CA ASN A 402 17.62 -2.03 -17.89
C ASN A 402 18.21 -3.41 -17.50
N ARG A 403 19.09 -4.03 -18.32
CA ARG A 403 19.73 -5.32 -17.98
C ARG A 403 21.03 -5.20 -17.19
N GLN A 404 21.67 -4.02 -17.15
CA GLN A 404 22.97 -3.85 -16.47
C GLN A 404 22.86 -3.41 -15.00
N HIS A 405 21.71 -2.93 -14.54
CA HIS A 405 21.49 -2.54 -13.14
C HIS A 405 20.65 -3.55 -12.32
N GLY A 406 20.33 -4.70 -12.91
CA GLY A 406 19.52 -5.76 -12.27
C GLY A 406 20.13 -7.14 -12.48
N ASN A 407 21.43 -7.32 -12.24
CA ASN A 407 22.04 -8.63 -12.04
C ASN A 407 23.40 -8.51 -11.32
N GLY A 408 23.33 -8.33 -10.00
CA GLY A 408 24.41 -8.68 -9.08
C GLY A 408 24.31 -10.14 -8.59
N ASN A 409 23.48 -10.98 -9.22
CA ASN A 409 23.38 -12.41 -8.97
C ASN A 409 23.42 -13.17 -10.29
N THR A 410 24.57 -13.17 -10.95
CA THR A 410 24.94 -14.30 -11.80
C THR A 410 25.36 -15.44 -10.87
N PRO A 411 24.71 -16.61 -10.88
CA PRO A 411 25.26 -17.79 -10.22
C PRO A 411 26.61 -18.07 -10.87
N GLN A 412 27.69 -18.05 -10.09
CA GLN A 412 28.96 -18.59 -10.57
C GLN A 412 28.70 -20.02 -11.07
N PRO A 413 29.14 -20.38 -12.29
CA PRO A 413 29.14 -21.76 -12.72
C PRO A 413 30.01 -22.54 -11.74
N ARG A 414 29.42 -23.54 -11.08
CA ARG A 414 30.18 -24.49 -10.26
C ARG A 414 31.35 -25.02 -11.09
N PRO A 415 32.59 -24.99 -10.60
CA PRO A 415 33.70 -25.55 -11.35
C PRO A 415 33.45 -27.05 -11.54
N ASN A 416 33.54 -27.47 -12.81
CA ASN A 416 33.38 -28.84 -13.26
C ASN A 416 34.18 -29.80 -12.40
N ARG A 417 33.46 -30.69 -11.69
CA ARG A 417 34.03 -31.88 -11.08
C ARG A 417 34.47 -32.82 -12.21
N PRO A 418 35.72 -33.29 -12.27
CA PRO A 418 36.15 -34.21 -13.32
C PRO A 418 35.38 -35.53 -13.21
N PRO A 419 35.10 -36.22 -14.32
CA PRO A 419 34.39 -37.50 -14.30
C PRO A 419 35.27 -38.58 -13.64
N HIS A 420 34.67 -39.31 -12.70
CA HIS A 420 35.25 -40.52 -12.13
C HIS A 420 35.54 -41.54 -13.25
N ARG A 421 36.80 -41.94 -13.38
CA ARG A 421 37.22 -43.10 -14.17
C ARG A 421 37.37 -44.31 -13.22
N PRO A 422 36.98 -45.54 -13.63
CA PRO A 422 36.90 -46.68 -12.73
C PRO A 422 38.22 -47.47 -12.66
N GLY A 423 38.53 -47.99 -11.46
CA GLY A 423 39.17 -49.29 -11.21
C GLY A 423 40.65 -49.50 -11.55
N SER A 424 41.47 -49.67 -10.51
CA SER A 424 42.70 -50.51 -10.37
C SER A 424 43.65 -49.76 -9.41
N GLY A 425 44.34 -50.33 -8.42
CA GLY A 425 44.52 -51.68 -7.92
C GLY A 425 45.76 -51.63 -6.99
N ASN A 426 45.75 -52.44 -5.94
CA ASN A 426 46.90 -52.90 -5.14
C ASN A 426 47.61 -51.99 -4.09
N ARG A 427 47.47 -52.51 -2.85
CA ARG A 427 48.52 -52.95 -1.89
C ARG A 427 48.99 -52.00 -0.77
N ARG A 428 48.69 -52.51 0.44
CA ARG A 428 49.54 -52.67 1.65
C ARG A 428 50.06 -51.38 2.31
N TYR A 429 49.70 -51.13 3.57
CA TYR A 429 50.36 -51.69 4.78
C TYR A 429 49.69 -51.09 6.04
N THR A 430 49.19 -51.93 6.95
CA THR A 430 49.03 -51.66 8.40
C THR A 430 50.27 -52.24 9.09
N PRO A 431 50.76 -51.74 10.26
CA PRO A 431 49.95 -51.73 11.49
C PRO A 431 50.32 -50.70 12.60
N GLY A 432 49.46 -50.64 13.63
CA GLY A 432 49.75 -50.12 14.98
C GLY A 432 48.49 -49.56 15.65
N ARG A 433 47.68 -50.36 16.38
CA ARG A 433 47.65 -50.52 17.86
C ARG A 433 47.81 -49.17 18.60
N GLN A 434 46.97 -48.77 19.55
CA GLN A 434 46.42 -49.54 20.66
C GLN A 434 45.39 -48.69 21.47
N SER A 435 44.42 -49.37 22.11
CA SER A 435 43.70 -49.05 23.37
C SER A 435 42.98 -47.70 23.51
N GLY A 436 41.71 -47.58 23.90
CA GLY A 436 40.90 -48.41 24.81
C GLY A 436 40.41 -47.52 25.97
N GLY A 437 39.15 -47.64 26.38
CA GLY A 437 38.66 -47.05 27.64
C GLY A 437 37.24 -46.49 27.59
N ARG A 438 36.29 -47.29 28.07
CA ARG A 438 34.92 -46.90 28.42
C ARG A 438 34.90 -46.07 29.70
N SER A 439 33.91 -45.20 29.86
CA SER A 439 32.80 -45.38 30.82
C SER A 439 31.66 -44.42 30.49
#